data_AF-A0A9C8WQ03-F1
#
_entry.id   AF-A0A9C8WQ03-F1
#
_cell.length_a   1.000
_cell.length_b   1.000
_cell.length_c   1.000
_cell.angle_alpha   90.00
_cell.angle_beta   90.00
_cell.angle_gamma   90.00
#
_symmetry.space_group_name_H-M   'P 1'
#
loop_
_entity.id
_entity.type
_entity.pdbx_description
1 polymer ?
#
loop_
_entity_poly.entity_id
_entity_poly.type
_entity_poly.pdbx_seq_one_letter_code
_entity_poly.pdbx_strand_id
1 'polypeptide(L)'
;MKKTVLLLLFVLLSTPVAGWSALTSGCHCFRNRTYDPADRYSADDYLLTTTYNSLIAAAFDISKRQIVMKKMKGGINGDDLLIGLYVSARTSTPLDILLSIRDNGGSWQNILQAPNLKEKGTADPVLSAVRSGAKIERITRMITDNMLCSKYNCNRQRLDDLKKYNLSDKETGLVFALHKQTGASLEKLIDMYQQQKMSWSEIAHHFKLTPAEVGKNILGDNG
;
A
#
# COMPACT_ATOMS: atom_id res chain seq x y z
N MET A 1 -62.15 7.31 12.35
CA MET A 1 -60.94 6.62 12.88
C MET A 1 -60.06 6.18 11.71
N LYS A 2 -58.73 6.21 11.87
CA LYS A 2 -57.70 5.65 10.95
C LYS A 2 -57.15 6.55 9.81
N LYS A 3 -56.48 7.68 10.09
CA LYS A 3 -55.48 8.24 9.13
C LYS A 3 -54.24 8.92 9.73
N THR A 4 -54.10 9.03 11.06
CA THR A 4 -53.05 9.90 11.66
C THR A 4 -51.86 9.18 12.32
N VAL A 5 -51.74 7.85 12.19
CA VAL A 5 -50.72 7.07 12.93
C VAL A 5 -49.49 6.70 12.10
N LEU A 6 -49.48 6.94 10.78
CA LEU A 6 -48.42 6.42 9.90
C LEU A 6 -47.22 7.36 9.66
N LEU A 7 -47.25 8.60 10.17
CA LEU A 7 -46.16 9.58 9.92
C LEU A 7 -45.10 9.66 11.04
N LEU A 8 -45.35 9.05 12.21
CA LEU A 8 -44.40 9.11 13.34
C LEU A 8 -43.35 7.99 13.34
N LEU A 9 -43.50 6.96 12.51
CA LEU A 9 -42.58 5.82 12.50
C LEU A 9 -41.36 6.01 11.58
N PHE A 10 -41.37 7.02 10.72
CA PHE A 10 -40.29 7.25 9.73
C PHE A 10 -39.17 8.17 10.22
N VAL A 11 -39.35 8.84 11.37
CA VAL A 11 -38.37 9.79 11.93
C VAL A 11 -37.38 9.13 12.90
N LEU A 12 -37.60 7.86 13.29
CA LEU A 12 -36.76 7.15 14.27
C LEU A 12 -35.66 6.26 13.65
N LEU A 13 -35.48 6.25 12.33
CA LEU A 13 -34.49 5.41 11.63
C LEU A 13 -33.28 6.17 11.08
N SER A 14 -33.16 7.48 11.32
CA SER A 14 -31.95 8.24 11.02
C SER A 14 -30.96 8.16 12.19
N THR A 15 -30.41 6.98 12.45
CA THR A 15 -29.22 6.87 13.30
C THR A 15 -28.05 7.54 12.56
N PRO A 16 -27.37 8.54 13.15
CA PRO A 16 -26.16 9.09 12.55
C PRO A 16 -25.15 7.95 12.42
N VAL A 17 -24.79 7.61 11.19
CA VAL A 17 -23.61 6.78 10.92
C VAL A 17 -22.44 7.60 11.43
N ALA A 18 -21.97 7.28 12.64
CA ALA A 18 -20.79 7.89 13.22
C ALA A 18 -19.65 7.70 12.20
N GLY A 19 -19.26 8.80 11.55
CA GLY A 19 -18.11 8.81 10.65
C GLY A 19 -16.88 8.40 11.44
N TRP A 20 -16.34 7.21 11.14
CA TRP A 20 -15.11 6.68 11.73
C TRP A 20 -13.85 7.43 11.22
N SER A 21 -13.89 8.76 11.18
CA SER A 21 -12.84 9.61 10.63
C SER A 21 -11.74 9.98 11.65
N ALA A 22 -11.82 9.55 12.91
CA ALA A 22 -11.05 10.16 14.00
C ALA A 22 -9.87 9.34 14.56
N LEU A 23 -9.54 8.17 14.03
CA LEU A 23 -8.50 7.29 14.62
C LEU A 23 -7.15 7.26 13.88
N THR A 24 -7.03 7.89 12.71
CA THR A 24 -5.74 7.96 11.99
C THR A 24 -4.84 9.09 12.48
N SER A 25 -5.35 10.02 13.29
CA SER A 25 -4.56 11.09 13.92
C SER A 25 -3.64 10.55 15.03
N GLY A 26 -3.89 9.36 15.57
CA GLY A 26 -3.22 8.80 16.75
C GLY A 26 -2.16 7.71 16.54
N CYS A 27 -1.69 7.44 15.32
CA CYS A 27 -0.59 6.49 15.13
C CYS A 27 0.72 7.05 15.72
N HIS A 28 1.03 6.70 16.95
CA HIS A 28 2.26 7.06 17.67
C HIS A 28 3.54 6.48 17.03
N CYS A 29 3.41 5.64 15.99
CA CYS A 29 4.55 5.08 15.25
C CYS A 29 5.39 6.16 14.54
N PHE A 30 4.82 7.32 14.22
CA PHE A 30 5.52 8.41 13.56
C PHE A 30 5.37 9.69 14.36
N ARG A 31 6.48 10.11 14.98
CA ARG A 31 6.57 11.37 15.74
C ARG A 31 6.49 12.59 14.83
N ASN A 32 7.14 12.51 13.68
CA ASN A 32 7.21 13.60 12.70
C ASN A 32 6.41 13.20 11.45
N ARG A 33 5.44 14.05 11.08
CA ARG A 33 4.50 13.79 9.97
C ARG A 33 4.45 14.91 8.94
N THR A 34 5.22 15.96 9.18
CA THR A 34 5.31 17.17 8.37
C THR A 34 6.78 17.46 8.15
N TYR A 35 7.13 17.95 6.96
CA TYR A 35 8.48 18.39 6.68
C TYR A 35 8.91 19.49 7.66
N ASP A 36 10.09 19.34 8.23
CA ASP A 36 10.76 20.34 9.05
C ASP A 36 12.10 20.70 8.37
N PRO A 37 12.33 21.94 7.93
CA PRO A 37 13.60 22.30 7.30
C PRO A 37 14.80 22.20 8.25
N ALA A 38 14.60 22.26 9.57
CA ALA A 38 15.66 22.05 10.56
C ALA A 38 16.00 20.56 10.73
N ASP A 39 15.07 19.66 10.40
CA ASP A 39 15.26 18.20 10.41
C ASP A 39 14.58 17.56 9.19
N ARG A 40 15.21 17.81 8.04
CA ARG A 40 14.66 17.52 6.70
C ARG A 40 14.29 16.05 6.46
N TYR A 41 14.88 15.08 7.15
CA TYR A 41 14.58 13.65 6.95
C TYR A 41 13.54 13.11 7.93
N SER A 42 13.16 13.89 8.94
CA SER A 42 12.32 13.44 10.06
C SER A 42 10.97 12.83 9.65
N ALA A 43 10.39 13.30 8.54
CA ALA A 43 9.08 12.87 8.05
C ALA A 43 9.14 11.87 6.88
N ASP A 44 10.32 11.47 6.41
CA ASP A 44 10.48 10.61 5.23
C ASP A 44 9.86 9.23 5.46
N ASP A 45 10.12 8.62 6.61
CA ASP A 45 9.56 7.30 6.95
C ASP A 45 8.03 7.29 6.98
N TYR A 46 7.43 8.38 7.47
CA TYR A 46 5.98 8.56 7.47
C TYR A 46 5.46 8.70 6.04
N LEU A 47 6.08 9.56 5.23
CA LEU A 47 5.70 9.80 3.84
C LEU A 47 5.81 8.52 2.99
N LEU A 48 6.94 7.81 3.07
CA LEU A 48 7.15 6.56 2.37
C LEU A 48 6.14 5.50 2.80
N THR A 49 5.90 5.36 4.11
CA THR A 49 4.98 4.34 4.63
C THR A 49 3.53 4.65 4.28
N THR A 50 3.07 5.90 4.41
CA THR A 50 1.68 6.28 4.09
C THR A 50 1.40 6.13 2.60
N THR A 51 2.35 6.55 1.76
CA THR A 51 2.27 6.40 0.29
C THR A 51 2.19 4.93 -0.08
N TYR A 52 3.10 4.10 0.42
CA TYR A 52 3.15 2.69 0.09
C TYR A 52 1.92 1.91 0.61
N ASN A 53 1.45 2.21 1.82
CA ASN A 53 0.20 1.63 2.31
C ASN A 53 -1.01 2.06 1.47
N SER A 54 -1.00 3.29 0.91
CA SER A 54 -2.05 3.74 -0.01
C SER A 54 -2.00 2.97 -1.33
N LEU A 55 -0.79 2.65 -1.83
CA LEU A 55 -0.62 1.82 -3.02
C LEU A 55 -1.14 0.39 -2.80
N ILE A 56 -0.78 -0.24 -1.67
CA ILE A 56 -1.28 -1.57 -1.30
C ILE A 56 -2.81 -1.55 -1.17
N ALA A 57 -3.35 -0.54 -0.48
CA ALA A 57 -4.79 -0.38 -0.29
C ALA A 57 -5.53 -0.32 -1.64
N ALA A 58 -5.04 0.51 -2.57
CA ALA A 58 -5.60 0.62 -3.90
C ALA A 58 -5.46 -0.67 -4.73
N ALA A 59 -4.35 -1.40 -4.60
CA ALA A 59 -4.08 -2.58 -5.40
C ALA A 59 -4.86 -3.84 -4.98
N PHE A 60 -5.24 -3.92 -3.69
CA PHE A 60 -5.89 -5.10 -3.12
C PHE A 60 -7.30 -4.83 -2.58
N ASP A 61 -7.84 -3.64 -2.83
CA ASP A 61 -9.17 -3.22 -2.39
C ASP A 61 -9.40 -3.41 -0.88
N ILE A 62 -8.44 -2.92 -0.09
CA ILE A 62 -8.50 -2.93 1.37
C ILE A 62 -8.23 -1.53 1.91
N SER A 63 -8.79 -1.21 3.08
CA SER A 63 -8.52 0.08 3.71
C SER A 63 -7.09 0.16 4.26
N LYS A 64 -6.49 1.37 4.23
CA LYS A 64 -5.21 1.65 4.90
C LYS A 64 -5.24 1.28 6.39
N ARG A 65 -6.40 1.45 7.02
CA ARG A 65 -6.62 1.06 8.42
C ARG A 65 -6.45 -0.44 8.59
N GLN A 66 -7.02 -1.28 7.73
CA GLN A 66 -6.83 -2.73 7.80
C GLN A 66 -5.36 -3.12 7.67
N ILE A 67 -4.60 -2.49 6.77
CA ILE A 67 -3.15 -2.72 6.62
C ILE A 67 -2.42 -2.39 7.93
N VAL A 68 -2.64 -1.18 8.46
CA VAL A 68 -1.99 -0.73 9.71
C VAL A 68 -2.35 -1.65 10.88
N MET A 69 -3.63 -2.03 10.99
CA MET A 69 -4.10 -2.90 12.07
C MET A 69 -3.50 -4.31 12.00
N LYS A 70 -3.38 -4.89 10.79
CA LYS A 70 -2.72 -6.19 10.60
C LYS A 70 -1.24 -6.13 10.99
N LYS A 71 -0.53 -5.07 10.63
CA LYS A 71 0.88 -4.88 11.00
C LYS A 71 1.08 -4.64 12.50
N MET A 72 0.26 -3.78 13.11
CA MET A 72 0.44 -3.37 14.51
C MET A 72 -0.12 -4.36 15.52
N LYS A 73 -1.36 -4.84 15.33
CA LYS A 73 -1.99 -5.76 16.30
C LYS A 73 -1.66 -7.21 16.04
N GLY A 74 -1.53 -7.59 14.77
CA GLY A 74 -1.17 -8.95 14.39
C GLY A 74 0.33 -9.22 14.48
N GLY A 75 1.17 -8.18 14.59
CA GLY A 75 2.62 -8.32 14.50
C GLY A 75 3.11 -8.82 13.14
N ILE A 76 2.24 -8.80 12.12
CA ILE A 76 2.51 -9.38 10.82
C ILE A 76 3.58 -8.55 10.12
N ASN A 77 4.64 -9.22 9.66
CA ASN A 77 5.69 -8.61 8.86
C ASN A 77 5.09 -7.99 7.58
N GLY A 78 5.57 -6.80 7.18
CA GLY A 78 5.04 -6.07 6.02
C GLY A 78 5.14 -6.85 4.71
N ASP A 79 6.21 -7.61 4.51
CA ASP A 79 6.44 -8.40 3.31
C ASP A 79 5.54 -9.62 3.28
N ASP A 80 5.37 -10.31 4.42
CA ASP A 80 4.43 -11.42 4.56
C ASP A 80 2.99 -10.95 4.31
N LEU A 81 2.60 -9.78 4.82
CA LEU A 81 1.27 -9.22 4.54
C LEU A 81 1.08 -8.94 3.04
N LEU A 82 2.08 -8.38 2.37
CA LEU A 82 2.03 -8.08 0.94
C LEU A 82 1.90 -9.36 0.10
N ILE A 83 2.73 -10.37 0.40
CA ILE A 83 2.66 -11.68 -0.28
C ILE A 83 1.31 -12.35 -0.02
N GLY A 84 0.84 -12.34 1.23
CA GLY A 84 -0.45 -12.91 1.60
C GLY A 84 -1.61 -12.26 0.87
N LEU A 85 -1.63 -10.92 0.76
CA LEU A 85 -2.65 -10.19 0.01
C LEU A 85 -2.63 -10.58 -1.47
N TYR A 86 -1.43 -10.65 -2.06
CA TYR A 86 -1.27 -11.05 -3.44
C TYR A 86 -1.76 -12.48 -3.70
N VAL A 87 -1.34 -13.43 -2.87
CA VAL A 87 -1.78 -14.83 -2.96
C VAL A 87 -3.30 -14.92 -2.80
N SER A 88 -3.86 -14.30 -1.75
CA SER A 88 -5.29 -14.28 -1.46
C SER A 88 -6.10 -13.82 -2.68
N ALA A 89 -5.69 -12.73 -3.31
CA ALA A 89 -6.40 -12.15 -4.45
C ALA A 89 -6.35 -13.03 -5.72
N ARG A 90 -5.37 -13.93 -5.86
CA ARG A 90 -5.16 -14.76 -7.07
C ARG A 90 -5.68 -16.18 -6.90
N THR A 91 -5.75 -16.66 -5.66
CA THR A 91 -6.20 -18.02 -5.35
C THR A 91 -7.60 -18.05 -4.74
N SER A 92 -8.18 -16.87 -4.43
CA SER A 92 -9.43 -16.74 -3.67
C SER A 92 -9.37 -17.44 -2.31
N THR A 93 -8.19 -17.61 -1.73
CA THR A 93 -8.01 -18.17 -0.40
C THR A 93 -7.99 -17.04 0.63
N PRO A 94 -8.80 -17.11 1.70
CA PRO A 94 -8.83 -16.05 2.71
C PRO A 94 -7.45 -15.72 3.29
N LEU A 95 -7.12 -14.42 3.31
CA LEU A 95 -5.85 -13.91 3.82
C LEU A 95 -5.52 -14.42 5.23
N ASP A 96 -6.50 -14.44 6.13
CA ASP A 96 -6.26 -14.84 7.53
C ASP A 96 -5.88 -16.31 7.67
N ILE A 97 -6.34 -17.18 6.75
CA ILE A 97 -5.91 -18.58 6.67
C ILE A 97 -4.44 -18.65 6.23
N LEU A 98 -4.07 -17.91 5.18
CA LEU A 98 -2.70 -17.89 4.67
C LEU A 98 -1.71 -17.40 5.73
N LEU A 99 -2.04 -16.30 6.41
CA LEU A 99 -1.20 -15.73 7.46
C LEU A 99 -1.13 -16.63 8.68
N SER A 100 -2.22 -17.30 9.08
CA SER A 100 -2.17 -18.27 10.17
C SER A 100 -1.21 -19.43 9.89
N ILE A 101 -1.20 -19.97 8.66
CA ILE A 101 -0.24 -21.03 8.28
C ILE A 101 1.20 -20.47 8.32
N ARG A 102 1.40 -19.24 7.86
CA ARG A 102 2.71 -18.57 7.87
C ARG A 102 3.24 -18.36 9.30
N ASP A 103 2.38 -17.90 10.21
CA ASP A 103 2.71 -17.65 11.61
C ASP A 103 3.03 -18.94 12.38
N ASN A 104 2.45 -20.07 11.96
CA ASN A 104 2.75 -21.41 12.49
C ASN A 104 3.99 -22.06 11.84
N GLY A 105 4.88 -21.28 11.23
CA GLY A 105 6.16 -21.74 10.68
C GLY A 105 6.11 -22.23 9.22
N GLY A 106 4.97 -22.15 8.55
CA GLY A 106 4.87 -22.46 7.13
C GLY A 106 5.67 -21.47 6.28
N SER A 107 6.35 -21.96 5.23
CA SER A 107 6.93 -21.08 4.20
C SER A 107 5.89 -20.75 3.13
N TRP A 108 6.01 -19.60 2.47
CA TRP A 108 5.14 -19.26 1.32
C TRP A 108 5.19 -20.31 0.21
N GLN A 109 6.36 -20.92 0.00
CA GLN A 109 6.54 -22.03 -0.92
C GLN A 109 5.64 -23.22 -0.52
N ASN A 110 5.70 -23.65 0.74
CA ASN A 110 4.91 -24.78 1.24
C ASN A 110 3.41 -24.48 1.17
N ILE A 111 3.00 -23.26 1.53
CA ILE A 111 1.61 -22.80 1.44
C ILE A 111 1.09 -22.97 0.00
N LEU A 112 1.84 -22.52 -1.02
CA LEU A 112 1.42 -22.64 -2.42
C LEU A 112 1.55 -24.04 -3.02
N GLN A 113 2.28 -24.95 -2.37
CA GLN A 113 2.36 -26.36 -2.78
C GLN A 113 1.23 -27.22 -2.21
N ALA A 114 0.41 -26.69 -1.30
CA ALA A 114 -0.75 -27.40 -0.77
C ALA A 114 -1.70 -27.84 -1.91
N PRO A 115 -2.31 -29.04 -1.84
CA PRO A 115 -3.11 -29.60 -2.93
C PRO A 115 -4.22 -28.67 -3.46
N ASN A 116 -4.82 -27.86 -2.59
CA ASN A 116 -5.88 -26.90 -2.93
C ASN A 116 -5.38 -25.58 -3.57
N LEU A 117 -4.07 -25.35 -3.57
CA LEU A 117 -3.42 -24.12 -4.06
C LEU A 117 -2.44 -24.36 -5.21
N LYS A 118 -1.93 -25.59 -5.36
CA LYS A 118 -0.90 -25.95 -6.33
C LYS A 118 -1.29 -25.60 -7.77
N GLU A 119 -2.54 -25.87 -8.14
CA GLU A 119 -3.05 -25.64 -9.50
C GLU A 119 -3.61 -24.22 -9.74
N LYS A 120 -3.71 -23.38 -8.71
CA LYS A 120 -4.32 -22.04 -8.84
C LYS A 120 -3.31 -20.99 -9.30
N GLY A 121 -3.61 -20.27 -10.37
CA GLY A 121 -2.73 -19.18 -10.85
C GLY A 121 -1.34 -19.69 -11.27
N THR A 122 -1.28 -20.83 -11.95
CA THR A 122 -0.04 -21.41 -12.48
C THR A 122 0.60 -20.54 -13.56
N ALA A 123 -0.20 -19.77 -14.29
CA ALA A 123 0.28 -18.79 -15.27
C ALA A 123 0.78 -17.47 -14.64
N ASP A 124 0.62 -17.26 -13.32
CA ASP A 124 1.05 -16.03 -12.65
C ASP A 124 2.55 -16.08 -12.34
N PRO A 125 3.39 -15.17 -12.90
CA PRO A 125 4.83 -15.21 -12.69
C PRO A 125 5.27 -15.00 -11.23
N VAL A 126 4.51 -14.22 -10.45
CA VAL A 126 4.80 -13.99 -9.03
C VAL A 126 4.53 -15.27 -8.25
N LEU A 127 3.38 -15.92 -8.47
CA LEU A 127 3.08 -17.19 -7.79
C LEU A 127 4.06 -18.28 -8.20
N SER A 128 4.53 -18.30 -9.45
CA SER A 128 5.60 -19.18 -9.88
C SER A 128 6.90 -18.93 -9.12
N ALA A 129 7.29 -17.66 -8.92
CA ALA A 129 8.49 -17.31 -8.16
C ALA A 129 8.38 -17.72 -6.68
N VAL A 130 7.20 -17.57 -6.07
CA VAL A 130 6.93 -18.04 -4.70
C VAL A 130 7.08 -19.56 -4.60
N ARG A 131 6.48 -20.31 -5.56
CA ARG A 131 6.58 -21.79 -5.61
C ARG A 131 8.00 -22.29 -5.80
N SER A 132 8.83 -21.55 -6.53
CA SER A 132 10.24 -21.89 -6.74
C SER A 132 11.13 -21.50 -5.54
N GLY A 133 10.57 -20.95 -4.46
CA GLY A 133 11.35 -20.52 -3.30
C GLY A 133 12.23 -19.30 -3.58
N ALA A 134 11.79 -18.39 -4.46
CA ALA A 134 12.51 -17.14 -4.67
C ALA A 134 12.64 -16.34 -3.37
N LYS A 135 13.67 -15.50 -3.28
CA LYS A 135 13.88 -14.61 -2.12
C LYS A 135 12.71 -13.65 -1.96
N ILE A 136 12.36 -13.33 -0.71
CA ILE A 136 11.22 -12.45 -0.37
C ILE A 136 11.36 -11.10 -1.06
N GLU A 137 12.56 -10.51 -1.08
CA GLU A 137 12.82 -9.20 -1.69
C GLU A 137 12.54 -9.20 -3.20
N ARG A 138 12.81 -10.33 -3.87
CA ARG A 138 12.48 -10.49 -5.29
C ARG A 138 10.97 -10.59 -5.48
N ILE A 139 10.30 -11.36 -4.62
CA ILE A 139 8.85 -11.57 -4.69
C ILE A 139 8.11 -10.25 -4.44
N THR A 140 8.44 -9.54 -3.35
CA THR A 140 7.81 -8.26 -3.01
C THR A 140 8.05 -7.22 -4.09
N ARG A 141 9.26 -7.16 -4.67
CA ARG A 141 9.53 -6.30 -5.83
C ARG A 141 8.64 -6.62 -7.03
N MET A 142 8.48 -7.90 -7.38
CA MET A 142 7.60 -8.28 -8.49
C MET A 142 6.14 -7.88 -8.21
N ILE A 143 5.68 -8.01 -6.97
CA ILE A 143 4.34 -7.56 -6.55
C ILE A 143 4.24 -6.03 -6.67
N THR A 144 5.21 -5.29 -6.15
CA THR A 144 5.29 -3.83 -6.23
C THR A 144 5.22 -3.35 -7.67
N ASP A 145 6.02 -3.93 -8.54
CA ASP A 145 6.01 -3.60 -9.96
C ASP A 145 4.64 -3.84 -10.59
N ASN A 146 3.97 -4.94 -10.25
CA ASN A 146 2.61 -5.23 -10.72
C ASN A 146 1.59 -4.19 -10.21
N MET A 147 1.71 -3.76 -8.93
CA MET A 147 0.87 -2.70 -8.37
C MET A 147 1.08 -1.37 -9.11
N LEU A 148 2.32 -1.01 -9.40
CA LEU A 148 2.68 0.23 -10.09
C LEU A 148 2.22 0.23 -11.55
N CYS A 149 2.48 -0.85 -12.30
CA CYS A 149 2.01 -1.00 -13.67
C CYS A 149 0.49 -0.90 -13.76
N SER A 150 -0.23 -1.57 -12.85
CA SER A 150 -1.69 -1.51 -12.79
C SER A 150 -2.20 -0.10 -12.48
N LYS A 151 -1.62 0.56 -11.45
CA LYS A 151 -2.10 1.87 -10.99
C LYS A 151 -1.77 3.02 -11.94
N TYR A 152 -0.59 3.00 -12.54
CA TYR A 152 -0.06 4.13 -13.32
C TYR A 152 0.05 3.85 -14.82
N ASN A 153 -0.42 2.69 -15.28
CA ASN A 153 -0.31 2.24 -16.67
C ASN A 153 1.13 2.36 -17.22
N CYS A 154 2.13 2.04 -16.39
CA CYS A 154 3.52 2.05 -16.82
C CYS A 154 3.92 0.71 -17.46
N ASN A 155 4.83 0.76 -18.44
CA ASN A 155 5.39 -0.45 -19.03
C ASN A 155 6.49 -1.04 -18.14
N ARG A 156 6.74 -2.35 -18.27
CA ARG A 156 7.74 -3.05 -17.46
C ARG A 156 9.16 -2.52 -17.68
N GLN A 157 9.48 -2.17 -18.94
CA GLN A 157 10.78 -1.61 -19.31
C GLN A 157 11.11 -0.36 -18.49
N ARG A 158 10.13 0.54 -18.30
CA ARG A 158 10.32 1.76 -17.53
C ARG A 158 10.64 1.47 -16.06
N LEU A 159 10.05 0.43 -15.46
CA LEU A 159 10.42 0.00 -14.11
C LEU A 159 11.83 -0.62 -14.08
N ASP A 160 12.18 -1.39 -15.09
CA ASP A 160 13.52 -1.99 -15.21
C ASP A 160 14.60 -0.89 -15.36
N ASP A 161 14.32 0.16 -16.12
CA ASP A 161 15.21 1.31 -16.28
C ASP A 161 15.44 2.07 -14.97
N LEU A 162 14.47 2.04 -14.04
CA LEU A 162 14.62 2.66 -12.72
C LEU A 162 15.48 1.84 -11.75
N LYS A 163 15.70 0.55 -12.01
CA LYS A 163 16.48 -0.33 -11.12
C LYS A 163 17.92 0.14 -10.96
N LYS A 164 18.47 0.83 -11.96
CA LYS A 164 19.83 1.41 -11.92
C LYS A 164 20.01 2.45 -10.81
N TYR A 165 18.90 3.02 -10.31
CA TYR A 165 18.93 4.01 -9.24
C TYR A 165 18.88 3.38 -7.83
N ASN A 166 18.76 2.04 -7.72
CA ASN A 166 18.76 1.32 -6.44
C ASN A 166 17.76 1.87 -5.40
N LEU A 167 16.59 2.32 -5.86
CA LEU A 167 15.50 2.73 -4.99
C LEU A 167 14.87 1.51 -4.31
N SER A 168 14.44 1.67 -3.07
CA SER A 168 13.56 0.70 -2.41
C SER A 168 12.18 0.68 -3.06
N ASP A 169 11.39 -0.34 -2.73
CA ASP A 169 10.02 -0.49 -3.25
C ASP A 169 9.11 0.67 -2.80
N LYS A 170 9.29 1.15 -1.56
CA LYS A 170 8.55 2.32 -1.03
C LYS A 170 8.93 3.61 -1.76
N GLU A 171 10.22 3.82 -2.00
CA GLU A 171 10.72 5.00 -2.73
C GLU A 171 10.25 4.98 -4.17
N THR A 172 10.31 3.82 -4.84
CA THR A 172 9.77 3.65 -6.19
C THR A 172 8.29 4.00 -6.21
N GLY A 173 7.50 3.49 -5.25
CA GLY A 173 6.09 3.85 -5.13
C GLY A 173 5.83 5.34 -4.93
N LEU A 174 6.65 6.01 -4.12
CA LEU A 174 6.58 7.45 -3.91
C LEU A 174 6.93 8.25 -5.17
N VAL A 175 7.99 7.87 -5.88
CA VAL A 175 8.41 8.56 -7.11
C VAL A 175 7.31 8.50 -8.18
N PHE A 176 6.63 7.36 -8.34
CA PHE A 176 5.48 7.28 -9.25
C PHE A 176 4.29 8.14 -8.79
N ALA A 177 4.01 8.16 -7.49
CA ALA A 177 2.93 8.99 -6.94
C ALA A 177 3.20 10.49 -7.18
N LEU A 178 4.40 10.96 -6.87
CA LEU A 178 4.83 12.33 -7.10
C LEU A 178 4.83 12.67 -8.59
N HIS A 179 5.32 11.78 -9.46
CA HIS A 179 5.26 11.97 -10.92
C HIS A 179 3.82 12.21 -11.39
N LYS A 180 2.88 11.37 -10.94
CA LYS A 180 1.47 11.49 -11.31
C LYS A 180 0.83 12.79 -10.80
N GLN A 181 1.15 13.22 -9.59
CA GLN A 181 0.56 14.40 -8.97
C GLN A 181 1.13 15.72 -9.50
N THR A 182 2.42 15.75 -9.79
CA THR A 182 3.15 17.00 -10.07
C THR A 182 3.43 17.20 -11.56
N GLY A 183 3.37 16.13 -12.36
CA GLY A 183 3.82 16.13 -13.75
C GLY A 183 5.34 16.16 -13.93
N ALA A 184 6.13 16.24 -12.85
CA ALA A 184 7.59 16.16 -12.92
C ALA A 184 8.03 14.79 -13.45
N SER A 185 9.06 14.73 -14.29
CA SER A 185 9.59 13.45 -14.78
C SER A 185 10.16 12.60 -13.63
N LEU A 186 10.19 11.27 -13.81
CA LEU A 186 10.74 10.37 -12.79
C LEU A 186 12.23 10.66 -12.57
N GLU A 187 12.96 10.95 -13.65
CA GLU A 187 14.38 11.28 -13.64
C GLU A 187 14.63 12.56 -12.84
N LYS A 188 13.78 13.58 -12.97
CA LYS A 188 13.89 14.81 -12.19
C LYS A 188 13.69 14.55 -10.70
N LEU A 189 12.67 13.77 -10.33
CA LEU A 189 12.41 13.43 -8.93
C LEU A 189 13.56 12.63 -8.31
N ILE A 190 14.14 11.71 -9.08
CA ILE A 190 15.29 10.92 -8.64
C ILE A 190 16.55 11.77 -8.55
N ASP A 191 16.77 12.70 -9.48
CA ASP A 191 17.89 13.65 -9.44
C ASP A 191 17.83 14.54 -8.19
N MET A 192 16.63 15.06 -7.86
CA MET A 192 16.40 15.82 -6.63
C MET A 192 16.83 15.03 -5.38
N TYR A 193 16.48 13.73 -5.33
CA TYR A 193 16.87 12.87 -4.20
C TYR A 193 18.36 12.52 -4.20
N GLN A 194 18.89 12.04 -5.32
CA GLN A 194 20.23 11.44 -5.36
C GLN A 194 21.36 12.44 -5.58
N GLN A 195 21.14 13.45 -6.42
CA GLN A 195 22.17 14.43 -6.79
C GLN A 195 22.05 15.68 -5.95
N GLN A 196 20.84 16.23 -5.81
CA GLN A 196 20.59 17.43 -5.00
C GLN A 196 20.44 17.11 -3.50
N LYS A 197 20.48 15.81 -3.16
CA LYS A 197 20.43 15.27 -1.79
C LYS A 197 19.15 15.60 -1.04
N MET A 198 18.09 16.09 -1.69
CA MET A 198 16.83 16.45 -1.05
C MET A 198 16.22 15.25 -0.32
N SER A 199 15.62 15.46 0.84
CA SER A 199 14.84 14.39 1.48
C SER A 199 13.53 14.14 0.71
N TRP A 200 12.88 13.01 0.93
CA TRP A 200 11.60 12.74 0.27
C TRP A 200 10.50 13.71 0.72
N SER A 201 10.47 14.05 2.00
CA SER A 201 9.54 15.04 2.55
C SER A 201 9.84 16.46 2.07
N GLU A 202 11.10 16.82 1.84
CA GLU A 202 11.50 18.08 1.21
C GLU A 202 11.05 18.14 -0.26
N ILE A 203 11.22 17.05 -1.03
CA ILE A 203 10.74 16.98 -2.42
C ILE A 203 9.22 17.15 -2.46
N ALA A 204 8.47 16.46 -1.60
CA ALA A 204 7.01 16.64 -1.53
C ALA A 204 6.64 18.08 -1.17
N HIS A 205 7.32 18.67 -0.18
CA HIS A 205 7.12 20.07 0.23
C HIS A 205 7.45 21.07 -0.91
N HIS A 206 8.50 20.82 -1.70
CA HIS A 206 8.86 21.63 -2.87
C HIS A 206 7.70 21.71 -3.88
N PHE A 207 6.94 20.63 -4.04
CA PHE A 207 5.73 20.60 -4.86
C PHE A 207 4.44 21.01 -4.13
N LYS A 208 4.56 21.55 -2.91
CA LYS A 208 3.45 21.96 -2.03
C LYS A 208 2.50 20.81 -1.68
N LEU A 209 3.05 19.61 -1.53
CA LEU A 209 2.31 18.42 -1.16
C LEU A 209 2.62 18.02 0.29
N THR A 210 1.57 17.75 1.06
CA THR A 210 1.65 17.09 2.36
C THR A 210 1.64 15.56 2.18
N PRO A 211 2.17 14.79 3.15
CA PRO A 211 2.11 13.32 3.07
C PRO A 211 0.68 12.75 2.97
N ALA A 212 -0.31 13.44 3.54
CA ALA A 212 -1.71 13.04 3.45
C ALA A 212 -2.25 13.19 2.01
N GLU A 213 -1.91 14.28 1.32
CA GLU A 213 -2.32 14.53 -0.06
C GLU A 213 -1.67 13.55 -1.03
N VAL A 214 -0.39 13.21 -0.84
CA VAL A 214 0.29 12.16 -1.62
C VAL A 214 -0.46 10.83 -1.50
N GLY A 215 -0.76 10.40 -0.28
CA GLY A 215 -1.51 9.15 -0.06
C GLY A 215 -2.93 9.18 -0.61
N LYS A 216 -3.65 10.31 -0.54
CA LYS A 216 -5.03 10.44 -1.02
C LYS A 216 -5.11 10.25 -2.54
N ASN A 217 -4.20 10.85 -3.30
CA ASN A 217 -4.25 10.76 -4.77
C ASN A 217 -3.93 9.36 -5.30
N ILE A 218 -3.25 8.53 -4.52
CA ILE A 218 -3.04 7.11 -4.86
C ILE A 218 -4.35 6.31 -4.73
N LEU A 219 -5.23 6.66 -3.77
CA LEU A 219 -6.50 5.96 -3.61
C LEU A 219 -7.54 6.40 -4.67
N GLY A 220 -7.46 7.64 -5.14
CA GLY A 220 -8.47 8.25 -6.04
C GLY A 220 -9.62 8.89 -5.26
N ASP A 221 -10.63 9.42 -5.96
CA ASP A 221 -11.73 10.20 -5.36
C ASP A 221 -12.65 9.39 -4.42
N ASN A 222 -12.53 8.06 -4.42
CA ASN A 222 -13.32 7.14 -3.59
C ASN A 222 -12.56 6.63 -2.33
N GLY A 223 -11.40 7.21 -2.02
CA GLY A 223 -10.45 6.74 -1.00
C GLY A 223 -10.48 7.41 0.36
#